data_AF-A0A2M7V4J3-F1
#
_entry.id   AF-A0A2M7V4J3-F1
#
_cell.length_a   1.000
_cell.length_b   1.000
_cell.length_c   1.000
_cell.angle_alpha   90.00
_cell.angle_beta   90.00
_cell.angle_gamma   90.00
#
_symmetry.space_group_name_H-M   'P 1'
#
loop_
_entity.id
_entity.type
_entity.pdbx_description
1 polymer ?
#
loop_
_entity_poly.entity_id
_entity_poly.type
_entity_poly.pdbx_seq_one_letter_code
_entity_poly.pdbx_strand_id
1 'polypeptide(L)'
;MTTFSKFATSVLLFSAVLFMGQGCIGPSTKNEGLQTSGPAGIFISTDKGEAWQPIVSYPTSEGVQSLAGVSVYKIVPDPHNSETLYWLSREHGMFYTTDSGKTWQRVQGPLATGFVYDLTIHPEDPCTLFATNGTFVFKSEDCARTWEEVYRESRSEVFIRSIAFQQFASYQIFVGSSNGDLLMSSDLGSSWSLSKRFGKYIASVVPDTHQADRIYVATRESGLFRTDDAGKTWKDLSGTLKQYPGALEYRRFFLHPTKADTLYWISTYGILVSADAGDTWTPMSLITPPGSVQIYSFGINPQNENDIYYTATIPARSTFYRSIDGGQNWITRSLPTGQIPTVLYVPPSQSSWVYIGFTIPTK
;
A
#
# COMPACT_ATOMS: atom_id res chain seq x y z
N MET A 1 -76.62 -23.52 -51.38
CA MET A 1 -76.36 -24.03 -50.01
C MET A 1 -74.89 -24.40 -49.95
N THR A 2 -74.15 -23.84 -48.97
CA THR A 2 -72.79 -24.23 -48.47
C THR A 2 -71.65 -24.26 -49.53
N THR A 3 -70.47 -23.66 -49.38
CA THR A 3 -69.67 -23.27 -48.21
C THR A 3 -68.46 -22.41 -48.64
N PHE A 4 -68.16 -21.40 -47.83
CA PHE A 4 -66.88 -20.72 -47.50
C PHE A 4 -65.57 -20.95 -48.29
N SER A 5 -64.90 -19.82 -48.56
CA SER A 5 -63.47 -19.62 -48.24
C SER A 5 -63.18 -18.12 -48.11
N LYS A 6 -62.73 -17.69 -46.92
CA LYS A 6 -62.28 -16.33 -46.58
C LYS A 6 -60.76 -16.26 -46.77
N PHE A 7 -60.26 -15.27 -47.51
CA PHE A 7 -58.85 -14.87 -47.47
C PHE A 7 -58.70 -13.69 -46.50
N ALA A 8 -57.88 -13.88 -45.47
CA ALA A 8 -57.50 -12.86 -44.50
C ALA A 8 -56.18 -12.21 -44.94
N THR A 9 -56.20 -10.90 -45.13
CA THR A 9 -55.04 -10.07 -45.45
C THR A 9 -54.28 -9.75 -44.15
N SER A 10 -53.09 -10.33 -43.98
CA SER A 10 -52.17 -9.98 -42.88
C SER A 10 -51.26 -8.84 -43.33
N VAL A 11 -51.31 -7.72 -42.61
CA VAL A 11 -50.37 -6.60 -42.73
C VAL A 11 -49.17 -6.88 -41.81
N LEU A 12 -48.02 -7.17 -42.41
CA LEU A 12 -46.73 -7.34 -41.71
C LEU A 12 -46.12 -5.95 -41.44
N LEU A 13 -46.00 -5.60 -40.15
CA LEU A 13 -45.14 -4.51 -39.69
C LEU A 13 -43.66 -4.92 -39.87
N PHE A 14 -42.93 -4.16 -40.69
CA PHE A 14 -41.47 -4.22 -40.75
C PHE A 14 -40.89 -3.55 -39.51
N SER A 15 -40.44 -4.35 -38.54
CA SER A 15 -39.57 -3.90 -37.46
C SER A 15 -38.13 -3.89 -37.96
N ALA A 16 -37.55 -2.70 -38.15
CA ALA A 16 -36.14 -2.52 -38.47
C ALA A 16 -35.28 -2.89 -37.25
N VAL A 17 -34.71 -4.08 -37.24
CA VAL A 17 -33.65 -4.47 -36.31
C VAL A 17 -32.32 -3.98 -36.89
N LEU A 18 -31.80 -2.88 -36.36
CA LEU A 18 -30.44 -2.43 -36.63
C LEU A 18 -29.47 -3.28 -35.80
N PHE A 19 -28.95 -4.35 -36.41
CA PHE A 19 -27.69 -4.96 -35.99
C PHE A 19 -26.54 -4.26 -36.72
N MET A 20 -25.87 -3.34 -36.02
CA MET A 20 -24.52 -2.86 -36.31
C MET A 20 -23.85 -2.60 -34.96
N GLY A 21 -22.67 -3.08 -34.63
CA GLY A 21 -21.71 -3.93 -35.31
C GLY A 21 -20.71 -4.37 -34.24
N GLN A 22 -20.05 -5.48 -34.52
CA GLN A 22 -18.95 -6.02 -33.73
C GLN A 22 -17.89 -4.94 -33.49
N GLY A 23 -17.76 -4.48 -32.25
CA GLY A 23 -16.64 -3.67 -31.81
C GLY A 23 -15.44 -4.58 -31.55
N CYS A 24 -14.53 -4.63 -32.51
CA CYS A 24 -13.23 -5.27 -32.39
C CYS A 24 -12.52 -4.85 -31.09
N ILE A 25 -12.26 -5.80 -30.20
CA ILE A 25 -11.22 -5.64 -29.16
C ILE A 25 -9.89 -5.79 -29.89
N GLY A 26 -9.41 -4.68 -30.46
CA GLY A 26 -8.03 -4.57 -30.93
C GLY A 26 -7.07 -4.48 -29.73
N PRO A 27 -5.81 -4.92 -29.88
CA PRO A 27 -4.83 -4.80 -28.81
C PRO A 27 -4.57 -3.31 -28.55
N SER A 28 -4.89 -2.83 -27.33
CA SER A 28 -4.69 -1.43 -26.94
C SER A 28 -3.19 -1.16 -26.75
N THR A 29 -2.52 -0.72 -27.81
CA THR A 29 -1.20 -0.09 -27.70
C THR A 29 -1.35 1.43 -27.80
N LYS A 30 -1.89 2.04 -26.75
CA LYS A 30 -1.65 3.45 -26.37
C LYS A 30 -1.71 3.55 -24.84
N ASN A 31 -0.68 4.14 -24.24
CA ASN A 31 -0.66 4.56 -22.83
C ASN A 31 -1.75 5.61 -22.61
N GLU A 32 -2.99 5.19 -22.38
CA GLU A 32 -3.97 6.05 -21.75
C GLU A 32 -3.56 6.20 -20.29
N GLY A 33 -3.03 7.38 -19.94
CA GLY A 33 -2.68 7.71 -18.56
C GLY A 33 -3.89 7.55 -17.63
N LEU A 34 -3.63 7.29 -16.34
CA LEU A 34 -4.68 7.17 -15.34
C LEU A 34 -5.48 8.48 -15.26
N GLN A 35 -6.78 8.41 -15.50
CA GLN A 35 -7.71 9.52 -15.33
C GLN A 35 -8.07 9.64 -13.86
N THR A 36 -7.65 10.74 -13.23
CA THR A 36 -7.94 11.01 -11.82
C THR A 36 -8.83 12.24 -11.65
N SER A 37 -9.74 12.19 -10.69
CA SER A 37 -10.66 13.28 -10.37
C SER A 37 -10.89 13.38 -8.87
N GLY A 38 -11.32 14.56 -8.39
CA GLY A 38 -11.65 14.79 -6.99
C GLY A 38 -10.43 15.02 -6.08
N PRO A 39 -10.67 15.19 -4.77
CA PRO A 39 -9.62 15.51 -3.80
C PRO A 39 -8.71 14.31 -3.51
N ALA A 40 -7.46 14.59 -3.17
CA ALA A 40 -6.54 13.65 -2.52
C ALA A 40 -6.56 13.83 -0.99
N GLY A 41 -5.82 13.01 -0.26
CA GLY A 41 -5.78 13.02 1.20
C GLY A 41 -6.29 11.72 1.82
N ILE A 42 -6.52 11.73 3.13
CA ILE A 42 -6.97 10.55 3.88
C ILE A 42 -8.49 10.62 4.08
N PHE A 43 -9.14 9.49 3.84
CA PHE A 43 -10.55 9.25 4.15
C PHE A 43 -10.66 8.12 5.15
N ILE A 44 -11.70 8.19 5.99
CA ILE A 44 -12.06 7.14 6.93
C ILE A 44 -13.47 6.63 6.63
N SER A 45 -13.65 5.33 6.73
CA SER A 45 -14.95 4.69 6.84
C SER A 45 -15.04 4.05 8.21
N THR A 46 -16.17 4.20 8.91
CA THR A 46 -16.44 3.55 10.21
C THR A 46 -17.33 2.31 10.09
N ASP A 47 -17.71 1.98 8.85
CA ASP A 47 -18.67 0.95 8.47
C ASP A 47 -18.10 0.01 7.40
N LYS A 48 -16.78 -0.24 7.43
CA LYS A 48 -16.07 -1.20 6.58
C LYS A 48 -16.16 -0.92 5.07
N GLY A 49 -16.18 0.35 4.71
CA GLY A 49 -16.11 0.86 3.35
C GLY A 49 -17.46 1.14 2.69
N GLU A 50 -18.56 1.18 3.45
CA GLU A 50 -19.89 1.53 2.94
C GLU A 50 -20.03 3.05 2.74
N ALA A 51 -19.55 3.85 3.70
CA ALA A 51 -19.49 5.30 3.62
C ALA A 51 -18.11 5.83 4.01
N TRP A 52 -17.73 6.97 3.43
CA TRP A 52 -16.41 7.57 3.59
C TRP A 52 -16.51 9.05 3.98
N GLN A 53 -15.64 9.48 4.88
CA GLN A 53 -15.52 10.87 5.31
C GLN A 53 -14.07 11.34 5.17
N PRO A 54 -13.81 12.52 4.60
CA PRO A 54 -12.45 13.07 4.55
C PRO A 54 -12.00 13.49 5.95
N ILE A 55 -10.77 13.16 6.32
CA ILE A 55 -10.15 13.52 7.59
C ILE A 55 -8.88 14.32 7.34
N VAL A 56 -9.07 15.57 6.89
CA VAL A 56 -8.02 16.43 6.32
C VAL A 56 -7.92 17.79 7.00
N SER A 57 -8.52 17.95 8.19
CA SER A 57 -8.49 19.22 8.91
C SER A 57 -7.09 19.53 9.46
N TYR A 58 -6.59 20.72 9.18
CA TYR A 58 -5.27 21.19 9.59
C TYR A 58 -5.37 22.56 10.27
N PRO A 59 -5.49 22.60 11.61
CA PRO A 59 -5.52 23.84 12.38
C PRO A 59 -4.19 24.59 12.29
N THR A 60 -4.25 25.89 12.02
CA THR A 60 -3.11 26.81 11.95
C THR A 60 -3.40 28.08 12.74
N SER A 61 -2.40 28.94 12.92
CA SER A 61 -2.60 30.28 13.50
C SER A 61 -3.54 31.17 12.68
N GLU A 62 -3.73 30.88 11.40
CA GLU A 62 -4.61 31.62 10.48
C GLU A 62 -6.03 31.01 10.41
N GLY A 63 -6.30 29.96 11.19
CA GLY A 63 -7.56 29.21 11.18
C GLY A 63 -7.39 27.76 10.73
N VAL A 64 -8.52 27.08 10.50
CA VAL A 64 -8.52 25.67 10.07
C VAL A 64 -8.39 25.58 8.55
N GLN A 65 -7.24 25.10 8.10
CA GLN A 65 -6.96 24.79 6.70
C GLN A 65 -7.33 23.34 6.37
N SER A 66 -7.21 22.97 5.11
CA SER A 66 -7.52 21.62 4.61
C SER A 66 -6.31 21.01 3.91
N LEU A 67 -6.01 19.75 4.21
CA LEU A 67 -5.04 18.91 3.51
C LEU A 67 -5.65 18.17 2.31
N ALA A 68 -6.87 18.52 1.90
CA ALA A 68 -7.44 18.03 0.65
C ALA A 68 -6.54 18.43 -0.52
N GLY A 69 -6.02 17.45 -1.26
CA GLY A 69 -5.04 17.67 -2.33
C GLY A 69 -3.59 17.38 -1.95
N VAL A 70 -3.29 17.13 -0.67
CA VAL A 70 -1.98 16.57 -0.30
C VAL A 70 -1.97 15.08 -0.68
N SER A 71 -0.88 14.64 -1.33
CA SER A 71 -0.73 13.24 -1.71
C SER A 71 -0.40 12.36 -0.50
N VAL A 72 -1.09 11.23 -0.36
CA VAL A 72 -0.79 10.20 0.64
C VAL A 72 0.15 9.15 0.05
N TYR A 73 1.35 9.04 0.62
CA TYR A 73 2.29 8.01 0.23
C TYR A 73 2.23 6.78 1.15
N LYS A 74 2.28 7.00 2.47
CA LYS A 74 2.19 5.97 3.49
C LYS A 74 1.44 6.53 4.69
N ILE A 75 0.63 5.69 5.34
CA ILE A 75 0.12 5.93 6.69
C ILE A 75 0.87 4.96 7.59
N VAL A 76 1.47 5.48 8.66
CA VAL A 76 2.18 4.69 9.66
C VAL A 76 1.45 4.86 10.99
N PRO A 77 0.76 3.83 11.49
CA PRO A 77 0.14 3.90 12.82
C PRO A 77 1.19 3.77 13.91
N ASP A 78 0.94 4.40 15.04
CA ASP A 78 1.71 4.19 16.25
C ASP A 78 1.30 2.87 16.92
N PRO A 79 2.22 1.92 17.17
CA PRO A 79 1.89 0.66 17.82
C PRO A 79 1.48 0.83 19.30
N HIS A 80 1.83 1.95 19.93
CA HIS A 80 1.57 2.24 21.34
C HIS A 80 0.23 2.95 21.55
N ASN A 81 -0.24 3.70 20.55
CA ASN A 81 -1.47 4.48 20.63
C ASN A 81 -2.23 4.48 19.30
N SER A 82 -3.39 3.83 19.28
CA SER A 82 -4.22 3.70 18.07
C SER A 82 -4.82 5.01 17.57
N GLU A 83 -4.81 6.08 18.36
CA GLU A 83 -5.23 7.41 17.94
C GLU A 83 -4.11 8.18 17.21
N THR A 84 -2.87 7.70 17.31
CA THR A 84 -1.71 8.37 16.69
C THR A 84 -1.37 7.75 15.34
N LEU A 85 -1.39 8.57 14.30
CA LEU A 85 -1.04 8.17 12.93
C LEU A 85 -0.10 9.20 12.31
N TYR A 86 0.79 8.73 11.45
CA TYR A 86 1.68 9.56 10.65
C TYR A 86 1.31 9.44 9.17
N TRP A 87 1.23 10.57 8.49
CA TRP A 87 0.96 10.69 7.07
C TRP A 87 2.23 11.17 6.38
N LEU A 88 2.84 10.28 5.59
CA LEU A 88 4.00 10.59 4.75
C LEU A 88 3.55 11.06 3.37
N SER A 89 4.09 12.17 2.89
CA SER A 89 3.79 12.76 1.58
C SER A 89 4.97 12.66 0.62
N ARG A 90 4.67 12.78 -0.68
CA ARG A 90 5.68 12.87 -1.76
C ARG A 90 6.32 14.25 -1.87
N GLU A 91 5.61 15.31 -1.48
CA GLU A 91 6.07 16.69 -1.71
C GLU A 91 5.87 17.59 -0.48
N HIS A 92 4.93 17.23 0.40
CA HIS A 92 4.49 18.10 1.48
C HIS A 92 5.08 17.70 2.85
N GLY A 93 6.08 16.82 2.87
CA GLY A 93 6.71 16.34 4.10
C GLY A 93 5.84 15.34 4.87
N MET A 94 5.90 15.43 6.19
CA MET A 94 5.16 14.54 7.11
C MET A 94 4.17 15.33 7.98
N PHE A 95 3.00 14.71 8.17
CA PHE A 95 1.98 15.16 9.12
C PHE A 95 1.74 14.05 10.14
N TYR A 96 1.21 14.39 11.31
CA TYR A 96 0.75 13.43 12.29
C TYR A 96 -0.53 13.90 12.96
N THR A 97 -1.24 12.95 13.55
CA THR A 97 -2.45 13.16 14.35
C THR A 97 -2.27 12.40 15.66
N THR A 98 -2.94 12.85 16.72
CA THR A 98 -3.06 12.13 17.99
C THR A 98 -4.52 11.94 18.40
N ASP A 99 -5.46 12.14 17.45
CA ASP A 99 -6.91 12.12 17.69
C ASP A 99 -7.64 11.29 16.62
N SER A 100 -6.99 10.25 16.11
CA SER A 100 -7.47 9.34 15.06
C SER A 100 -7.74 10.00 13.70
N GLY A 101 -7.08 11.13 13.42
CA GLY A 101 -7.14 11.86 12.16
C GLY A 101 -8.15 13.01 12.14
N LYS A 102 -8.82 13.32 13.25
CA LYS A 102 -9.76 14.45 13.31
C LYS A 102 -9.04 15.77 13.03
N THR A 103 -7.83 15.93 13.56
CA THR A 103 -6.92 17.03 13.26
C THR A 103 -5.51 16.54 12.99
N TRP A 104 -4.84 17.23 12.08
CA TRP A 104 -3.44 16.95 11.72
C TRP A 104 -2.55 18.11 12.14
N GLN A 105 -1.29 17.77 12.40
CA GLN A 105 -0.20 18.68 12.70
C GLN A 105 0.95 18.37 11.74
N ARG A 106 1.68 19.40 11.28
CA ARG A 106 2.84 19.22 10.42
C ARG A 106 4.09 19.11 11.26
N VAL A 107 4.96 18.15 10.95
CA VAL A 107 6.27 18.08 11.62
C VAL A 107 7.14 19.26 11.22
N GLN A 108 8.05 19.65 12.11
CA GLN A 108 8.97 20.76 11.89
C GLN A 108 10.33 20.27 11.37
N GLY A 109 11.17 21.22 10.94
CA GLY A 109 12.54 20.93 10.53
C GLY A 109 12.64 20.18 9.19
N PRO A 110 13.58 19.24 9.04
CA PRO A 110 13.95 18.67 7.74
C PRO A 110 12.85 17.83 7.07
N LEU A 111 11.87 17.36 7.85
CA LEU A 111 10.74 16.55 7.35
C LEU A 111 9.47 17.37 7.13
N ALA A 112 9.54 18.69 7.30
CA ALA A 112 8.40 19.56 7.04
C ALA A 112 8.01 19.53 5.55
N THR A 113 8.96 19.37 4.62
CA THR A 113 8.70 19.41 3.16
C THR A 113 9.38 18.24 2.44
N GLY A 114 9.05 18.05 1.16
CA GLY A 114 9.70 17.05 0.31
C GLY A 114 9.09 15.67 0.45
N PHE A 115 9.84 14.67 -0.02
CA PHE A 115 9.38 13.28 -0.05
C PHE A 115 9.88 12.52 1.17
N VAL A 116 8.96 12.18 2.08
CA VAL A 116 9.22 11.22 3.16
C VAL A 116 8.87 9.81 2.68
N TYR A 117 9.89 8.97 2.52
CA TYR A 117 9.74 7.63 1.93
C TYR A 117 9.27 6.59 2.94
N ASP A 118 9.74 6.68 4.19
CA ASP A 118 9.37 5.72 5.21
C ASP A 118 9.54 6.31 6.62
N LEU A 119 8.83 5.71 7.57
CA LEU A 119 8.87 6.03 8.99
C LEU A 119 8.73 4.72 9.77
N THR A 120 9.56 4.56 10.80
CA THR A 120 9.45 3.47 11.77
C THR A 120 9.50 4.04 13.19
N ILE A 121 8.76 3.40 14.09
CA ILE A 121 8.59 3.80 15.49
C ILE A 121 9.19 2.70 16.33
N HIS A 122 9.94 3.05 17.37
CA HIS A 122 10.57 2.08 18.24
C HIS A 122 9.49 1.22 18.94
N PRO A 123 9.64 -0.11 18.98
CA PRO A 123 8.58 -1.01 19.43
C PRO A 123 8.27 -0.89 20.93
N GLU A 124 9.15 -0.28 21.72
CA GLU A 124 9.01 -0.11 23.17
C GLU A 124 9.04 1.37 23.62
N ASP A 125 9.26 2.32 22.70
CA ASP A 125 9.36 3.74 23.02
C ASP A 125 8.69 4.60 21.93
N PRO A 126 7.51 5.21 22.19
CA PRO A 126 6.80 6.00 21.20
C PRO A 126 7.50 7.34 20.86
N CYS A 127 8.46 7.80 21.66
CA CYS A 127 9.20 9.05 21.38
C CYS A 127 10.43 8.83 20.47
N THR A 128 10.86 7.57 20.29
CA THR A 128 11.98 7.23 19.40
C THR A 128 11.47 6.84 18.01
N LEU A 129 11.75 7.67 17.00
CA LEU A 129 11.32 7.47 15.61
C LEU A 129 12.48 7.65 14.64
N PHE A 130 12.39 6.95 13.50
CA PHE A 130 13.29 7.15 12.38
C PHE A 130 12.51 7.34 11.09
N ALA A 131 12.93 8.29 10.28
CA ALA A 131 12.31 8.60 9.00
C ALA A 131 13.35 8.74 7.88
N THR A 132 12.95 8.44 6.66
CA THR A 132 13.82 8.58 5.48
C THR A 132 13.29 9.64 4.53
N ASN A 133 14.18 10.49 4.02
CA ASN A 133 13.87 11.52 3.04
C ASN A 133 15.05 11.64 2.07
N GLY A 134 14.84 11.33 0.79
CA GLY A 134 15.91 11.33 -0.20
C GLY A 134 17.08 10.42 0.19
N THR A 135 18.27 11.00 0.37
CA THR A 135 19.51 10.31 0.76
C THR A 135 19.75 10.27 2.27
N PHE A 136 18.77 10.68 3.08
CA PHE A 136 18.94 10.91 4.51
C PHE A 136 18.12 9.95 5.37
N VAL A 137 18.66 9.64 6.54
CA VAL A 137 17.91 9.09 7.69
C VAL A 137 17.94 10.12 8.80
N PHE A 138 16.76 10.44 9.31
CA PHE A 138 16.57 11.31 10.47
C PHE A 138 16.07 10.50 11.66
N LYS A 139 16.46 10.92 12.86
CA LYS A 139 16.02 10.35 14.13
C LYS A 139 15.35 11.43 14.97
N SER A 140 14.31 11.03 15.69
CA SER A 140 13.71 11.78 16.79
C SER A 140 13.83 10.93 18.05
N GLU A 141 14.23 11.56 19.16
CA GLU A 141 14.28 10.93 20.51
C GLU A 141 13.34 11.62 21.49
N ASP A 142 12.55 12.58 21.02
CA ASP A 142 11.53 13.23 21.83
C ASP A 142 10.14 13.07 21.21
N CYS A 143 9.13 13.16 22.08
CA CYS A 143 7.75 13.18 21.66
C CYS A 143 7.33 14.53 21.04
N ALA A 144 8.19 15.54 21.02
CA ALA A 144 7.98 16.78 20.28
C ALA A 144 8.30 16.63 18.77
N ARG A 145 8.88 15.48 18.37
CA ARG A 145 9.28 15.15 17.00
C ARG A 145 10.31 16.15 16.49
N THR A 146 11.33 16.42 17.29
CA THR A 146 12.53 17.11 16.81
C THR A 146 13.44 16.11 16.08
N TRP A 147 14.05 16.54 14.98
CA TRP A 147 14.75 15.63 14.06
C TRP A 147 16.20 16.01 13.88
N GLU A 148 17.08 15.03 14.06
CA GLU A 148 18.50 15.11 13.74
C GLU A 148 18.89 14.13 12.63
N GLU A 149 19.90 14.48 11.86
CA GLU A 149 20.46 13.60 10.83
C GLU A 149 21.40 12.58 11.47
N VAL A 150 21.13 11.30 11.25
CA VAL A 150 21.93 10.18 11.79
C VAL A 150 22.63 9.37 10.70
N TYR A 151 22.21 9.51 9.45
CA TYR A 151 22.88 8.92 8.31
C TYR A 151 22.60 9.70 7.04
N ARG A 152 23.62 9.76 6.17
CA ARG A 152 23.53 10.31 4.83
C ARG A 152 24.24 9.42 3.83
N GLU A 153 23.51 9.05 2.79
CA GLU A 153 24.08 8.46 1.60
C GLU A 153 24.78 9.54 0.77
N SER A 154 26.08 9.33 0.53
CA SER A 154 26.95 10.24 -0.21
C SER A 154 26.61 10.37 -1.70
N ARG A 155 26.00 9.33 -2.27
CA ARG A 155 25.61 9.25 -3.68
C ARG A 155 24.24 9.88 -3.88
N SER A 156 24.18 11.00 -4.60
CA SER A 156 22.96 11.78 -4.81
C SER A 156 21.83 11.05 -5.55
N GLU A 157 22.17 10.03 -6.33
CA GLU A 157 21.23 9.20 -7.09
C GLU A 157 20.66 8.01 -6.30
N VAL A 158 21.21 7.76 -5.11
CA VAL A 158 20.81 6.63 -4.25
C VAL A 158 19.88 7.14 -3.16
N PHE A 159 18.62 6.74 -3.24
CA PHE A 159 17.60 7.09 -2.26
C PHE A 159 17.46 6.02 -1.19
N ILE A 160 17.24 6.45 0.04
CA ILE A 160 16.95 5.59 1.17
C ILE A 160 15.44 5.34 1.21
N ARG A 161 15.04 4.15 0.75
CA ARG A 161 13.66 3.86 0.40
C ARG A 161 12.83 3.32 1.56
N SER A 162 13.44 2.54 2.43
CA SER A 162 12.75 1.84 3.51
C SER A 162 13.61 1.81 4.77
N ILE A 163 12.95 1.91 5.93
CA ILE A 163 13.55 1.78 7.24
C ILE A 163 12.64 0.97 8.14
N ALA A 164 13.20 0.07 8.95
CA ALA A 164 12.43 -0.76 9.86
C ALA A 164 13.21 -1.15 11.12
N PHE A 165 12.55 -1.06 12.27
CA PHE A 165 13.01 -1.68 13.51
C PHE A 165 12.80 -3.19 13.49
N GLN A 166 13.77 -3.93 14.04
CA GLN A 166 13.56 -5.32 14.41
C GLN A 166 12.66 -5.37 15.66
N GLN A 167 11.54 -6.10 15.56
CA GLN A 167 10.52 -6.15 16.62
C GLN A 167 11.03 -6.82 17.90
N PHE A 168 11.92 -7.81 17.74
CA PHE A 168 12.46 -8.61 18.85
C PHE A 168 13.87 -8.15 19.31
N ALA A 169 14.43 -7.13 18.66
CA ALA A 169 15.73 -6.55 19.00
C ALA A 169 15.66 -5.04 18.73
N SER A 170 15.07 -4.31 19.68
CA SER A 170 14.64 -2.92 19.51
C SER A 170 15.77 -1.91 19.23
N TYR A 171 17.02 -2.29 19.46
CA TYR A 171 18.23 -1.53 19.09
C TYR A 171 18.68 -1.71 17.63
N GLN A 172 18.13 -2.69 16.91
CA GLN A 172 18.48 -2.99 15.53
C GLN A 172 17.55 -2.31 14.54
N ILE A 173 18.15 -1.62 13.57
CA ILE A 173 17.44 -0.90 12.52
C ILE A 173 18.03 -1.31 11.18
N PHE A 174 17.15 -1.66 10.24
CA PHE A 174 17.53 -1.97 8.87
C PHE A 174 17.10 -0.86 7.93
N VAL A 175 17.97 -0.53 6.99
CA VAL A 175 17.72 0.48 5.96
C VAL A 175 17.97 -0.12 4.58
N GLY A 176 17.00 0.01 3.69
CA GLY A 176 17.09 -0.44 2.30
C GLY A 176 17.17 0.72 1.32
N SER A 177 18.13 0.69 0.41
CA SER A 177 18.36 1.73 -0.58
C SER A 177 17.96 1.35 -2.03
N SER A 178 17.83 2.36 -2.89
CA SER A 178 17.47 2.20 -4.30
C SER A 178 18.52 1.49 -5.15
N ASN A 179 19.78 1.43 -4.72
CA ASN A 179 20.83 0.67 -5.39
C ASN A 179 20.97 -0.77 -4.86
N GLY A 180 20.21 -1.13 -3.82
CA GLY A 180 20.19 -2.47 -3.26
C GLY A 180 21.16 -2.75 -2.14
N ASP A 181 21.66 -1.70 -1.48
CA ASP A 181 22.40 -1.85 -0.23
C ASP A 181 21.39 -2.01 0.92
N LEU A 182 21.57 -3.04 1.74
CA LEU A 182 20.92 -3.20 3.03
C LEU A 182 21.93 -2.82 4.11
N LEU A 183 21.67 -1.71 4.79
CA LEU A 183 22.44 -1.24 5.93
C LEU A 183 21.77 -1.68 7.23
N MET A 184 22.57 -1.85 8.28
CA MET A 184 22.13 -2.19 9.61
C MET A 184 22.84 -1.30 10.63
N SER A 185 22.06 -0.75 11.55
CA SER A 185 22.52 -0.17 12.80
C SER A 185 22.22 -1.16 13.94
N SER A 186 23.15 -1.30 14.89
CA SER A 186 22.95 -2.06 16.13
C SER A 186 22.98 -1.19 17.39
N ASP A 187 22.98 0.13 17.24
CA ASP A 187 23.16 1.12 18.30
C ASP A 187 22.23 2.33 18.12
N LEU A 188 20.98 2.06 17.72
CA LEU A 188 19.93 3.08 17.54
C LEU A 188 20.37 4.25 16.65
N GLY A 189 20.99 3.93 15.52
CA GLY A 189 21.35 4.85 14.46
C GLY A 189 22.64 5.63 14.69
N SER A 190 23.38 5.35 15.77
CA SER A 190 24.65 6.03 16.06
C SER A 190 25.74 5.61 15.06
N SER A 191 25.72 4.36 14.59
CA SER A 191 26.58 3.86 13.55
C SER A 191 25.85 2.91 12.60
N TRP A 192 26.34 2.83 11.37
CA TRP A 192 25.73 2.06 10.30
C TRP A 192 26.78 1.20 9.62
N SER A 193 26.43 -0.06 9.38
CA SER A 193 27.26 -1.02 8.66
C SER A 193 26.50 -1.61 7.49
N LEU A 194 27.21 -1.94 6.43
CA LEU A 194 26.61 -2.68 5.33
C LEU A 194 26.40 -4.14 5.74
N SER A 195 25.15 -4.58 5.74
CA SER A 195 24.78 -5.97 5.98
C SER A 195 24.89 -6.79 4.69
N LYS A 196 24.28 -6.32 3.59
CA LYS A 196 24.27 -7.05 2.31
C LYS A 196 24.08 -6.13 1.11
N ARG A 197 24.71 -6.49 -0.02
CA ARG A 197 24.41 -5.92 -1.33
C ARG A 197 23.54 -6.90 -2.13
N PHE A 198 22.29 -6.53 -2.36
CA PHE A 198 21.42 -7.26 -3.27
C PHE A 198 21.64 -6.83 -4.72
N GLY A 199 22.15 -5.62 -4.95
CA GLY A 199 22.35 -5.06 -6.30
C GLY A 199 21.04 -4.83 -7.06
N LYS A 200 19.92 -4.76 -6.33
CA LYS A 200 18.55 -4.58 -6.83
C LYS A 200 17.86 -3.52 -6.00
N TYR A 201 17.05 -2.66 -6.61
CA TYR A 201 16.30 -1.63 -5.89
C TYR A 201 15.48 -2.25 -4.75
N ILE A 202 15.84 -1.98 -3.50
CA ILE A 202 15.08 -2.44 -2.33
C ILE A 202 13.87 -1.53 -2.19
N ALA A 203 12.69 -2.12 -2.35
CA ALA A 203 11.43 -1.41 -2.26
C ALA A 203 10.87 -1.38 -0.83
N SER A 204 11.12 -2.43 -0.05
CA SER A 204 10.69 -2.55 1.35
C SER A 204 11.58 -3.51 2.12
N VAL A 205 11.91 -3.16 3.36
CA VAL A 205 12.47 -4.08 4.36
C VAL A 205 11.40 -4.32 5.41
N VAL A 206 11.10 -5.59 5.71
CA VAL A 206 9.99 -5.97 6.59
C VAL A 206 10.46 -7.07 7.54
N PRO A 207 10.88 -6.72 8.77
CA PRO A 207 11.07 -7.68 9.86
C PRO A 207 9.76 -8.42 10.17
N ASP A 208 9.86 -9.71 10.47
CA ASP A 208 8.69 -10.54 10.80
C ASP A 208 8.18 -10.21 12.20
N THR A 209 6.86 -10.08 12.36
CA THR A 209 6.21 -9.76 13.63
C THR A 209 5.93 -10.98 14.51
N HIS A 210 6.08 -12.18 13.96
CA HIS A 210 5.80 -13.46 14.62
C HIS A 210 7.05 -14.27 14.92
N GLN A 211 8.15 -14.02 14.20
CA GLN A 211 9.39 -14.75 14.35
C GLN A 211 10.61 -13.84 14.47
N ALA A 212 11.34 -13.99 15.58
CA ALA A 212 12.62 -13.32 15.79
C ALA A 212 13.61 -13.65 14.67
N ASP A 213 14.50 -12.71 14.39
CA ASP A 213 15.59 -12.83 13.40
C ASP A 213 15.18 -13.01 11.94
N ARG A 214 13.88 -13.18 11.66
CA ARG A 214 13.36 -13.24 10.31
C ARG A 214 13.11 -11.85 9.75
N ILE A 215 13.64 -11.61 8.56
CA ILE A 215 13.48 -10.34 7.85
C ILE A 215 13.27 -10.62 6.37
N TYR A 216 12.34 -9.90 5.77
CA TYR A 216 12.06 -9.92 4.34
C TYR A 216 12.61 -8.66 3.67
N VAL A 217 13.19 -8.84 2.49
CA VAL A 217 13.60 -7.75 1.60
C VAL A 217 12.88 -7.91 0.28
N ALA A 218 11.91 -7.02 0.04
CA ALA A 218 11.19 -6.93 -1.23
C ALA A 218 11.94 -5.99 -2.17
N THR A 219 12.21 -6.46 -3.39
CA THR A 219 12.86 -5.66 -4.44
C THR A 219 11.85 -5.24 -5.50
N ARG A 220 12.09 -4.12 -6.17
CA ARG A 220 11.12 -3.54 -7.11
C ARG A 220 10.80 -4.46 -8.31
N GLU A 221 11.80 -5.18 -8.80
CA GLU A 221 11.72 -5.96 -10.06
C GLU A 221 12.47 -7.31 -9.98
N SER A 222 12.82 -7.79 -8.78
CA SER A 222 13.61 -9.01 -8.61
C SER A 222 13.07 -9.95 -7.55
N GLY A 223 11.84 -9.72 -7.09
CA GLY A 223 11.16 -10.59 -6.13
C GLY A 223 11.55 -10.34 -4.68
N LEU A 224 11.46 -11.40 -3.88
CA LEU A 224 11.53 -11.38 -2.43
C LEU A 224 12.73 -12.19 -1.95
N PHE A 225 13.42 -11.67 -0.93
CA PHE A 225 14.46 -12.38 -0.20
C PHE A 225 14.05 -12.50 1.27
N ARG A 226 14.46 -13.58 1.92
CA ARG A 226 14.22 -13.82 3.36
C ARG A 226 15.51 -14.24 4.04
N THR A 227 15.75 -13.71 5.23
CA THR A 227 16.68 -14.26 6.21
C THR A 227 15.87 -14.87 7.34
N ASP A 228 16.38 -15.92 7.96
CA ASP A 228 15.85 -16.52 9.19
C ASP A 228 16.87 -16.43 10.36
N ASP A 229 18.01 -15.74 10.15
CA ASP A 229 19.14 -15.66 11.11
C ASP A 229 19.72 -14.24 11.27
N ALA A 230 18.85 -13.22 11.25
CA ALA A 230 19.17 -11.81 11.42
C ALA A 230 20.12 -11.23 10.36
N GLY A 231 20.04 -11.76 9.13
CA GLY A 231 20.73 -11.25 7.96
C GLY A 231 22.08 -11.91 7.69
N LYS A 232 22.45 -12.96 8.43
CA LYS A 232 23.71 -13.70 8.21
C LYS A 232 23.63 -14.51 6.92
N THR A 233 22.50 -15.14 6.64
CA THR A 233 22.23 -15.87 5.41
C THR A 233 20.89 -15.44 4.81
N TRP A 234 20.77 -15.60 3.48
CA TRP A 234 19.60 -15.12 2.75
C TRP A 234 19.15 -16.16 1.72
N LYS A 235 17.86 -16.47 1.73
CA LYS A 235 17.16 -17.27 0.74
C LYS A 235 16.51 -16.36 -0.29
N ASP A 236 16.78 -16.63 -1.56
CA ASP A 236 16.09 -15.99 -2.70
C ASP A 236 14.77 -16.73 -2.98
N LEU A 237 13.64 -16.03 -2.84
CA LEU A 237 12.29 -16.57 -3.05
C LEU A 237 11.73 -16.19 -4.44
N SER A 238 12.51 -15.53 -5.29
CA SER A 238 12.07 -15.10 -6.63
C SER A 238 11.80 -16.27 -7.59
N GLY A 239 12.40 -17.43 -7.35
CA GLY A 239 12.27 -18.62 -8.21
C GLY A 239 10.83 -19.10 -8.35
N THR A 240 10.08 -19.14 -7.25
CA THR A 240 8.68 -19.58 -7.25
C THR A 240 7.73 -18.48 -7.76
N LEU A 241 8.07 -17.20 -7.54
CA LEU A 241 7.31 -16.07 -8.10
C LEU A 241 7.36 -16.01 -9.64
N LYS A 242 8.49 -16.40 -10.27
CA LYS A 242 8.67 -16.38 -11.74
C LYS A 242 7.66 -17.24 -12.52
N GLN A 243 6.98 -18.16 -11.86
CA GLN A 243 5.92 -18.98 -12.47
C GLN A 243 4.67 -18.15 -12.82
N TYR A 244 4.53 -16.96 -12.22
CA TYR A 244 3.40 -16.06 -12.40
C TYR A 244 3.85 -14.82 -13.21
N PRO A 245 3.32 -14.61 -14.44
CA PRO A 245 3.70 -13.48 -15.27
C PRO A 245 3.44 -12.13 -14.59
N GLY A 246 4.47 -11.28 -14.50
CA GLY A 246 4.39 -9.97 -13.81
C GLY A 246 4.59 -10.04 -12.29
N ALA A 247 4.78 -11.22 -11.70
CA ALA A 247 4.91 -11.32 -10.24
C ALA A 247 6.20 -10.69 -9.68
N LEU A 248 7.23 -10.48 -10.49
CA LEU A 248 8.45 -9.80 -10.02
C LEU A 248 8.30 -8.27 -9.91
N GLU A 249 7.28 -7.68 -10.54
CA GLU A 249 7.01 -6.24 -10.48
C GLU A 249 6.25 -5.93 -9.19
N TYR A 250 7.02 -5.67 -8.13
CA TYR A 250 6.53 -5.45 -6.78
C TYR A 250 5.63 -4.21 -6.69
N ARG A 251 4.54 -4.35 -5.94
CA ARG A 251 3.72 -3.22 -5.47
C ARG A 251 3.65 -3.16 -3.95
N ARG A 252 3.35 -4.27 -3.29
CA ARG A 252 3.18 -4.32 -1.84
C ARG A 252 3.46 -5.71 -1.30
N PHE A 253 4.03 -5.76 -0.11
CA PHE A 253 4.22 -6.97 0.69
C PHE A 253 3.51 -6.78 2.03
N PHE A 254 2.80 -7.81 2.49
CA PHE A 254 2.01 -7.75 3.70
C PHE A 254 2.13 -9.06 4.48
N LEU A 255 2.48 -8.98 5.75
CA LEU A 255 2.47 -10.10 6.69
C LEU A 255 1.06 -10.24 7.26
N HIS A 256 0.56 -11.47 7.41
CA HIS A 256 -0.70 -11.69 8.10
C HIS A 256 -0.59 -11.20 9.56
N PRO A 257 -1.57 -10.45 10.09
CA PRO A 257 -1.44 -9.81 11.40
C PRO A 257 -1.39 -10.80 12.57
N THR A 258 -1.96 -12.00 12.41
CA THR A 258 -2.14 -12.98 13.51
C THR A 258 -1.68 -14.40 13.18
N LYS A 259 -1.22 -14.66 11.95
CA LYS A 259 -0.81 -16.00 11.50
C LYS A 259 0.64 -15.93 11.05
N ALA A 260 1.51 -16.60 11.78
CA ALA A 260 2.89 -16.80 11.37
C ALA A 260 2.95 -17.44 9.97
N ASP A 261 4.03 -17.18 9.24
CA ASP A 261 4.33 -17.73 7.91
C ASP A 261 3.34 -17.38 6.79
N THR A 262 2.23 -16.68 7.09
CA THR A 262 1.24 -16.29 6.10
C THR A 262 1.57 -14.92 5.51
N LEU A 263 1.82 -14.88 4.21
CA LEU A 263 2.28 -13.69 3.48
C LEU A 263 1.39 -13.37 2.28
N TYR A 264 1.31 -12.09 1.94
CA TYR A 264 0.66 -11.62 0.72
C TYR A 264 1.66 -10.83 -0.12
N TRP A 265 1.81 -11.24 -1.37
CA TRP A 265 2.66 -10.61 -2.36
C TRP A 265 1.78 -10.00 -3.45
N ILE A 266 1.79 -8.67 -3.51
CA ILE A 266 1.01 -7.89 -4.47
C ILE A 266 1.96 -7.33 -5.53
N SER A 267 1.65 -7.63 -6.79
CA SER A 267 2.47 -7.32 -7.96
C SER A 267 1.59 -6.96 -9.16
N THR A 268 2.18 -6.80 -10.35
CA THR A 268 1.35 -6.63 -11.56
C THR A 268 0.61 -7.90 -11.96
N TYR A 269 1.02 -9.10 -11.49
CA TYR A 269 0.21 -10.31 -11.66
C TYR A 269 -1.15 -10.18 -10.95
N GLY A 270 -1.15 -9.68 -9.71
CA GLY A 270 -2.29 -9.70 -8.80
C GLY A 270 -1.83 -9.94 -7.36
N ILE A 271 -2.61 -10.69 -6.59
CA ILE A 271 -2.30 -11.06 -5.20
C ILE A 271 -1.94 -12.55 -5.15
N LEU A 272 -0.74 -12.85 -4.66
CA LEU A 272 -0.29 -14.20 -4.32
C LEU A 272 -0.28 -14.36 -2.80
N VAL A 273 -0.64 -15.55 -2.31
CA VAL A 273 -0.65 -15.91 -0.89
C VAL A 273 0.34 -17.04 -0.65
N SER A 274 1.13 -16.93 0.41
CA SER A 274 1.97 -18.00 0.94
C SER A 274 1.51 -18.33 2.35
N ALA A 275 1.59 -19.60 2.74
CA ALA A 275 1.34 -20.08 4.10
C ALA A 275 2.59 -20.72 4.73
N ASP A 276 3.75 -20.56 4.09
CA ASP A 276 5.02 -21.20 4.41
C ASP A 276 6.20 -20.22 4.27
N ALA A 277 5.98 -18.98 4.73
CA ALA A 277 6.98 -17.92 4.78
C ALA A 277 7.58 -17.55 3.40
N GLY A 278 6.81 -17.75 2.33
CA GLY A 278 7.15 -17.39 0.95
C GLY A 278 7.88 -18.49 0.17
N ASP A 279 7.97 -19.69 0.71
CA ASP A 279 8.56 -20.84 0.03
C ASP A 279 7.70 -21.29 -1.16
N THR A 280 6.38 -21.31 -0.99
CA THR A 280 5.40 -21.55 -2.06
C THR A 280 4.33 -20.46 -2.11
N TRP A 281 3.72 -20.31 -3.27
CA TRP A 281 2.72 -19.27 -3.54
C TRP A 281 1.51 -19.87 -4.24
N THR A 282 0.33 -19.35 -3.91
CA THR A 282 -0.92 -19.65 -4.61
C THR A 282 -1.64 -18.36 -4.99
N PRO A 283 -2.26 -18.25 -6.17
CA PRO A 283 -3.06 -17.09 -6.53
C PRO A 283 -4.29 -16.94 -5.64
N MET A 284 -4.54 -15.73 -5.15
CA MET A 284 -5.83 -15.38 -4.57
C MET A 284 -6.86 -15.22 -5.69
N SER A 285 -8.05 -15.82 -5.53
CA SER A 285 -9.16 -15.67 -6.48
C SER A 285 -9.67 -14.23 -6.48
N LEU A 286 -9.52 -13.51 -7.60
CA LEU A 286 -10.02 -12.15 -7.78
C LEU A 286 -11.15 -12.12 -8.83
N ILE A 287 -12.03 -11.12 -8.77
CA ILE A 287 -13.07 -10.90 -9.81
C ILE A 287 -12.41 -10.58 -11.16
N THR A 288 -11.28 -9.87 -11.13
CA THR A 288 -10.58 -9.40 -12.31
C THR A 288 -9.50 -10.39 -12.72
N PRO A 289 -9.29 -10.65 -14.03
CA PRO A 289 -8.20 -11.52 -14.49
C PRO A 289 -6.82 -11.03 -14.01
N PRO A 290 -5.85 -11.94 -13.81
CA PRO A 290 -4.46 -11.55 -13.50
C PRO A 290 -3.92 -10.55 -14.53
N GLY A 291 -3.16 -9.55 -14.07
CA GLY A 291 -2.59 -8.51 -14.94
C GLY A 291 -3.55 -7.44 -15.46
N SER A 292 -4.87 -7.58 -15.25
CA SER A 292 -5.86 -6.66 -15.84
C SER A 292 -6.07 -5.35 -15.06
N VAL A 293 -5.63 -5.30 -13.80
CA VAL A 293 -5.83 -4.16 -12.90
C VAL A 293 -4.60 -3.86 -12.07
N GLN A 294 -4.48 -2.61 -11.63
CA GLN A 294 -3.40 -2.18 -10.74
C GLN A 294 -3.88 -2.23 -9.29
N ILE A 295 -3.29 -3.11 -8.47
CA ILE A 295 -3.61 -3.22 -7.05
C ILE A 295 -2.61 -2.41 -6.24
N TYR A 296 -3.06 -1.28 -5.70
CA TYR A 296 -2.20 -0.34 -4.98
C TYR A 296 -2.20 -0.53 -3.46
N SER A 297 -3.32 -0.98 -2.92
CA SER A 297 -3.49 -1.15 -1.48
C SER A 297 -4.23 -2.45 -1.18
N PHE A 298 -3.85 -3.05 -0.05
CA PHE A 298 -4.36 -4.32 0.47
C PHE A 298 -4.30 -4.26 1.99
N GLY A 299 -5.28 -4.86 2.67
CA GLY A 299 -5.27 -5.01 4.11
C GLY A 299 -6.25 -6.07 4.59
N ILE A 300 -6.00 -6.56 5.79
CA ILE A 300 -6.78 -7.60 6.45
C ILE A 300 -7.26 -7.02 7.77
N ASN A 301 -8.48 -7.33 8.15
CA ASN A 301 -8.98 -7.01 9.46
C ASN A 301 -8.27 -7.87 10.52
N PRO A 302 -7.48 -7.28 11.43
CA PRO A 302 -6.70 -8.03 12.41
C PRO A 302 -7.57 -8.77 13.44
N GLN A 303 -8.85 -8.41 13.59
CA GLN A 303 -9.79 -9.11 14.48
C GLN A 303 -10.63 -10.16 13.74
N ASN A 304 -10.62 -10.17 12.41
CA ASN A 304 -11.35 -11.12 11.58
C ASN A 304 -10.63 -11.32 10.24
N GLU A 305 -9.79 -12.33 10.15
CA GLU A 305 -8.99 -12.63 8.95
C GLU A 305 -9.81 -12.89 7.67
N ASN A 306 -11.10 -13.23 7.80
CA ASN A 306 -11.96 -13.40 6.64
C ASN A 306 -12.38 -12.07 6.01
N ASP A 307 -12.26 -10.96 6.74
CA ASP A 307 -12.60 -9.61 6.30
C ASP A 307 -11.36 -8.97 5.67
N ILE A 308 -11.24 -9.09 4.35
CA ILE A 308 -10.08 -8.68 3.55
C ILE A 308 -10.50 -7.54 2.60
N TYR A 309 -9.60 -6.58 2.41
CA TYR A 309 -9.82 -5.42 1.57
C TYR A 309 -8.69 -5.23 0.56
N TYR A 310 -9.03 -4.79 -0.65
CA TYR A 310 -8.06 -4.23 -1.58
C TYR A 310 -8.68 -3.18 -2.48
N THR A 311 -7.83 -2.45 -3.18
CA THR A 311 -8.26 -1.50 -4.20
C THR A 311 -7.67 -1.87 -5.55
N ALA A 312 -8.49 -1.84 -6.60
CA ALA A 312 -8.04 -2.06 -7.96
C ALA A 312 -8.30 -0.81 -8.81
N THR A 313 -7.32 -0.45 -9.63
CA THR A 313 -7.37 0.72 -10.50
C THR A 313 -7.18 0.31 -11.95
N ILE A 314 -8.07 0.79 -12.81
CA ILE A 314 -7.96 0.80 -14.27
C ILE A 314 -7.82 2.25 -14.75
N PRO A 315 -7.46 2.52 -16.02
CA PRO A 315 -7.28 3.88 -16.52
C PRO A 315 -8.44 4.84 -16.22
N ALA A 316 -9.68 4.36 -16.23
CA ALA A 316 -10.86 5.20 -16.04
C ALA A 316 -11.32 5.37 -14.58
N ARG A 317 -10.93 4.47 -13.65
CA ARG A 317 -11.44 4.49 -12.25
C ARG A 317 -10.68 3.58 -11.30
N SER A 318 -10.86 3.85 -10.00
CA SER A 318 -10.49 2.96 -8.89
C SER A 318 -11.75 2.35 -8.24
N THR A 319 -11.63 1.16 -7.67
CA THR A 319 -12.74 0.45 -7.01
C THR A 319 -12.26 -0.20 -5.71
N PHE A 320 -13.10 -0.16 -4.67
CA PHE A 320 -12.87 -0.83 -3.40
C PHE A 320 -13.48 -2.23 -3.43
N TYR A 321 -12.72 -3.23 -2.99
CA TYR A 321 -13.14 -4.62 -2.91
C TYR A 321 -13.05 -5.09 -1.48
N ARG A 322 -14.10 -5.78 -1.02
CA ARG A 322 -14.17 -6.41 0.29
C ARG A 322 -14.60 -7.85 0.16
N SER A 323 -13.91 -8.74 0.87
CA SER A 323 -14.32 -10.13 1.08
C SER A 323 -14.70 -10.31 2.55
N ILE A 324 -15.64 -11.21 2.82
CA ILE A 324 -16.03 -11.63 4.18
C ILE A 324 -15.75 -13.12 4.43
N ASP A 325 -15.09 -13.78 3.50
CA ASP A 325 -14.84 -15.23 3.46
C ASP A 325 -13.38 -15.58 3.10
N GLY A 326 -12.45 -14.67 3.43
CA GLY A 326 -11.01 -14.91 3.28
C GLY A 326 -10.52 -14.81 1.83
N GLY A 327 -11.23 -14.06 0.98
CA GLY A 327 -10.88 -13.82 -0.41
C GLY A 327 -11.47 -14.81 -1.41
N GLN A 328 -12.50 -15.58 -1.02
CA GLN A 328 -13.18 -16.50 -1.93
C GLN A 328 -14.20 -15.76 -2.79
N ASN A 329 -14.98 -14.86 -2.20
CA ASN A 329 -15.93 -13.98 -2.87
C ASN A 329 -15.67 -12.52 -2.51
N TRP A 330 -16.04 -11.63 -3.44
CA TRP A 330 -15.76 -10.20 -3.34
C TRP A 330 -17.00 -9.36 -3.64
N ILE A 331 -17.16 -8.31 -2.85
CA ILE A 331 -18.17 -7.27 -3.03
C ILE A 331 -17.44 -5.97 -3.37
N THR A 332 -18.02 -5.20 -4.30
CA THR A 332 -17.44 -3.93 -4.74
C THR A 332 -18.18 -2.74 -4.15
N ARG A 333 -17.44 -1.66 -3.89
CA ARG A 333 -17.95 -0.35 -3.49
C ARG A 333 -17.22 0.77 -4.23
N SER A 334 -17.91 1.89 -4.37
CA SER A 334 -17.32 3.13 -4.89
C SER A 334 -16.39 3.74 -3.84
N LEU A 335 -15.26 4.27 -4.31
CA LEU A 335 -14.37 5.09 -3.49
C LEU A 335 -14.89 6.55 -3.47
N PRO A 336 -14.55 7.35 -2.44
CA PRO A 336 -15.02 8.73 -2.30
C PRO A 336 -14.44 9.72 -3.32
N THR A 337 -13.42 9.31 -4.07
CA THR A 337 -12.69 10.14 -5.03
C THR A 337 -12.14 9.28 -6.16
N GLY A 338 -11.86 9.89 -7.32
CA GLY A 338 -11.25 9.25 -8.48
C GLY A 338 -9.71 9.25 -8.44
N GLN A 339 -9.09 9.69 -7.36
CA GLN A 339 -7.64 9.62 -7.16
C GLN A 339 -7.16 8.18 -6.93
N ILE A 340 -5.84 7.96 -6.92
CA ILE A 340 -5.25 6.63 -6.77
C ILE A 340 -5.19 6.25 -5.28
N PRO A 341 -5.85 5.16 -4.84
CA PRO A 341 -5.82 4.71 -3.44
C PRO A 341 -4.54 3.93 -3.13
N THR A 342 -3.50 4.61 -2.68
CA THR A 342 -2.16 4.04 -2.42
C THR A 342 -2.03 3.36 -1.05
N VAL A 343 -2.92 3.68 -0.11
CA VAL A 343 -2.83 3.19 1.26
C VAL A 343 -4.19 2.68 1.70
N LEU A 344 -4.17 1.55 2.38
CA LEU A 344 -5.30 0.98 3.11
C LEU A 344 -4.78 0.54 4.48
N TYR A 345 -5.46 0.96 5.54
CA TYR A 345 -5.12 0.62 6.92
C TYR A 345 -6.39 0.31 7.71
N VAL A 346 -6.36 -0.79 8.47
CA VAL A 346 -7.44 -1.24 9.35
C VAL A 346 -6.89 -1.29 10.77
N PRO A 347 -7.36 -0.45 11.70
CA PRO A 347 -6.83 -0.40 13.04
C PRO A 347 -7.11 -1.67 13.85
N PRO A 348 -6.12 -2.23 14.58
CA PRO A 348 -6.32 -3.38 15.45
C PRO A 348 -7.35 -3.19 16.56
N SER A 349 -7.48 -1.98 17.10
CA SER A 349 -8.44 -1.66 18.15
C SER A 349 -9.86 -1.38 17.64
N GLN A 350 -10.03 -1.08 16.35
CA GLN A 350 -11.30 -0.62 15.77
C GLN A 350 -11.53 -1.31 14.42
N SER A 351 -11.94 -2.57 14.46
CA SER A 351 -12.06 -3.45 13.29
C SER A 351 -13.17 -3.08 12.30
N SER A 352 -14.06 -2.14 12.63
CA SER A 352 -15.02 -1.60 11.66
C SER A 352 -14.46 -0.40 10.88
N TRP A 353 -13.35 0.17 11.32
CA TRP A 353 -12.76 1.36 10.71
C TRP A 353 -11.78 0.97 9.61
N VAL A 354 -11.83 1.72 8.51
CA VAL A 354 -10.90 1.57 7.38
C VAL A 354 -10.44 2.96 6.97
N TYR A 355 -9.13 3.16 6.95
CA TYR A 355 -8.49 4.36 6.43
C TYR A 355 -8.02 4.08 5.01
N ILE A 356 -8.30 5.00 4.08
CA ILE A 356 -7.73 4.99 2.74
C ILE A 356 -7.03 6.31 2.46
N GLY A 357 -5.81 6.21 1.96
CA GLY A 357 -5.02 7.35 1.50
C GLY A 357 -5.00 7.43 -0.02
N PHE A 358 -5.20 8.64 -0.55
CA PHE A 358 -5.19 8.90 -1.99
C PHE A 358 -4.00 9.77 -2.40
N THR A 359 -3.33 9.40 -3.49
CA THR A 359 -2.25 10.20 -4.10
C THR A 359 -2.70 10.82 -5.41
N ILE A 360 -2.11 11.96 -5.73
CA ILE A 360 -2.16 12.56 -7.05
C ILE A 360 -1.04 11.92 -7.89
N PRO A 361 -1.32 11.48 -9.13
CA PRO A 361 -0.27 11.04 -10.05
C PRO A 361 0.72 12.19 -10.32
N THR A 362 2.02 11.87 -10.34
CA THR A 362 3.01 12.82 -10.84
C THR A 362 2.76 13.05 -12.33
N LYS A 363 2.73 14.32 -12.76
CA LYS A 363 2.51 14.71 -14.16
C LYS A 363 3.67 14.30 -15.07
#